data_AF-A0A117SQX0-F1
#
_entry.id   AF-A0A117SQX0-F1
#
_cell.length_a   1.000
_cell.length_b   1.000
_cell.length_c   1.000
_cell.angle_alpha   90.00
_cell.angle_beta   90.00
_cell.angle_gamma   90.00
#
_symmetry.space_group_name_H-M   'P 1'
#
loop_
_entity.id
_entity.type
_entity.pdbx_description
1 polymer ?
#
loop_
_entity_poly.entity_id
_entity_poly.type
_entity_poly.pdbx_seq_one_letter_code
_entity_poly.pdbx_strand_id
1 'polypeptide(L)'
;MNQVVLRVAITLGTIFGYAAVLAVLGMSYLWLVGLLYVASIFAITAFMGIRAYRRGSQQAREVVKGKLLFDINEKDVNKAIEKDKELPNEMKKLNRTFMIYFMSFPLMLAGIWLFPALQSAVVPGVSGALQQSLGHFLATYLGYVALFAAYTAIFSPLYYFTFKPVQFPIIATDIKVYDTGIVINKNTGLKAPIQIQEYRYYPERKFIELKMNNQIYRIYYKDIDKVHEAVSKMV
;
A
#
# COMPACT_ATOMS: atom_id res chain seq x y z
N MET A 1 7.59 1.94 17.77
CA MET A 1 8.33 0.73 17.30
C MET A 1 8.90 1.03 15.92
N ASN A 2 10.20 0.82 15.70
CA ASN A 2 10.84 1.08 14.41
C ASN A 2 10.14 0.24 13.31
N GLN A 3 9.75 0.85 12.18
CA GLN A 3 9.04 0.16 11.10
C GLN A 3 9.83 -1.03 10.55
N VAL A 4 11.16 -0.95 10.58
CA VAL A 4 12.04 -2.05 10.17
C VAL A 4 11.92 -3.23 11.13
N VAL A 5 11.95 -2.97 12.45
CA VAL A 5 11.85 -4.01 13.48
C VAL A 5 10.50 -4.71 13.42
N LEU A 6 9.40 -3.95 13.23
CA LEU A 6 8.07 -4.53 13.04
C LEU A 6 8.01 -5.44 11.81
N ARG A 7 8.58 -5.01 10.68
CA ARG A 7 8.61 -5.83 9.46
C ARG A 7 9.39 -7.12 9.66
N VAL A 8 10.58 -7.04 10.26
CA VAL A 8 11.40 -8.23 10.56
C VAL A 8 10.66 -9.17 11.50
N ALA A 9 10.01 -8.66 12.54
CA ALA A 9 9.22 -9.47 13.47
C ALA A 9 8.04 -10.18 12.78
N ILE A 10 7.31 -9.48 11.90
CA ILE A 10 6.24 -10.07 11.10
C ILE A 10 6.79 -11.16 10.20
N THR A 11 7.88 -10.90 9.47
CA THR A 11 8.50 -11.87 8.56
C THR A 11 8.99 -13.13 9.28
N LEU A 12 9.67 -12.98 10.42
CA LEU A 12 10.12 -14.13 11.21
C LEU A 12 8.92 -14.88 11.79
N GLY A 13 7.93 -14.16 12.32
CA GLY A 13 6.70 -14.75 12.85
C GLY A 13 5.94 -15.57 11.80
N THR A 14 5.84 -15.08 10.57
CA THR A 14 5.20 -15.81 9.47
C THR A 14 6.03 -17.02 9.05
N ILE A 15 7.35 -16.89 8.91
CA ILE A 15 8.24 -18.02 8.57
C ILE A 15 8.08 -19.16 9.59
N PHE A 16 8.20 -18.86 10.89
CA PHE A 16 8.08 -19.86 11.94
C PHE A 16 6.66 -20.44 12.02
N GLY A 17 5.63 -19.58 11.92
CA GLY A 17 4.23 -20.02 11.94
C GLY A 17 3.90 -20.98 10.80
N TYR A 18 4.27 -20.65 9.56
CA TYR A 18 4.02 -21.51 8.41
C TYR A 18 4.86 -22.78 8.41
N ALA A 19 6.12 -22.71 8.86
CA ALA A 19 6.95 -23.89 9.04
C ALA A 19 6.36 -24.87 10.07
N ALA A 20 5.79 -24.36 11.17
CA ALA A 20 5.18 -25.19 12.20
C ALA A 20 3.94 -25.92 11.67
N VAL A 21 3.07 -25.19 10.95
CA VAL A 21 1.87 -25.77 10.34
C VAL A 21 2.24 -26.86 9.33
N LEU A 22 3.24 -26.62 8.47
CA LEU A 22 3.68 -27.63 7.49
C LEU A 22 4.42 -28.82 8.10
N ALA A 23 5.17 -28.63 9.19
CA ALA A 23 5.82 -29.72 9.90
C ALA A 23 4.81 -30.67 10.57
N VAL A 24 3.64 -30.17 10.96
CA VAL A 24 2.57 -30.97 11.59
C VAL A 24 1.63 -31.60 10.55
N LEU A 25 1.14 -30.81 9.60
CA LEU A 25 0.13 -31.27 8.64
C LEU A 25 0.74 -32.00 7.44
N GLY A 26 2.02 -31.74 7.13
CA GLY A 26 2.66 -32.27 5.95
C GLY A 26 2.18 -31.60 4.65
N MET A 27 2.74 -32.07 3.54
CA MET A 27 2.68 -31.40 2.24
C MET A 27 1.30 -31.40 1.58
N SER A 28 0.45 -32.40 1.89
CA SER A 28 -0.90 -32.55 1.34
C SER A 28 -1.82 -31.37 1.67
N TYR A 29 -1.47 -30.56 2.68
CA TYR A 29 -2.24 -29.40 3.12
C TYR A 29 -1.60 -28.05 2.75
N LEU A 30 -0.57 -28.03 1.88
CA LEU A 30 0.04 -26.78 1.39
C LEU A 30 -1.00 -25.82 0.78
N TRP A 31 -2.00 -26.35 0.07
CA TRP A 31 -3.09 -25.56 -0.49
C TRP A 31 -3.93 -24.88 0.60
N LEU A 32 -4.17 -25.57 1.73
CA LEU A 32 -4.92 -25.04 2.88
C LEU A 32 -4.13 -23.92 3.56
N VAL A 33 -2.82 -24.09 3.69
CA VAL A 33 -1.91 -23.06 4.21
C VAL A 33 -1.91 -21.82 3.32
N GLY A 34 -1.85 -22.00 1.99
CA GLY A 34 -1.97 -20.91 1.02
C GLY A 34 -3.33 -20.20 1.11
N LEU A 35 -4.41 -20.94 1.30
CA LEU A 35 -5.77 -20.40 1.43
C LEU A 35 -5.92 -19.57 2.72
N LEU A 36 -5.35 -20.05 3.84
CA LEU A 36 -5.29 -19.31 5.11
C LEU A 36 -4.46 -18.02 4.99
N TYR A 37 -3.35 -18.05 4.25
CA TYR A 37 -2.55 -16.85 3.96
C TYR A 37 -3.37 -15.82 3.17
N VAL A 38 -4.04 -16.24 2.09
CA VAL A 38 -4.90 -15.36 1.28
C VAL A 38 -6.05 -14.81 2.12
N ALA A 39 -6.73 -15.65 2.89
CA ALA A 39 -7.83 -15.26 3.75
C ALA A 39 -7.39 -14.27 4.84
N SER A 40 -6.24 -14.49 5.47
CA SER A 40 -5.70 -13.58 6.49
C SER A 40 -5.32 -12.22 5.91
N ILE A 41 -4.66 -12.17 4.74
CA ILE A 41 -4.38 -10.91 4.06
C ILE A 41 -5.66 -10.18 3.70
N PHE A 42 -6.65 -10.89 3.16
CA PHE A 42 -7.93 -10.28 2.81
C PHE A 42 -8.64 -9.73 4.05
N ALA A 43 -8.66 -10.48 5.16
CA ALA A 43 -9.26 -10.03 6.42
C ALA A 43 -8.54 -8.79 6.99
N ILE A 44 -7.20 -8.79 7.00
CA ILE A 44 -6.40 -7.67 7.50
C ILE A 44 -6.61 -6.42 6.62
N THR A 45 -6.52 -6.57 5.30
CA THR A 45 -6.68 -5.46 4.36
C THR A 45 -8.10 -4.89 4.41
N ALA A 46 -9.13 -5.75 4.46
CA ALA A 46 -10.51 -5.33 4.63
C ALA A 46 -10.72 -4.60 5.96
N PHE A 47 -10.20 -5.13 7.07
CA PHE A 47 -10.30 -4.49 8.38
C PHE A 47 -9.62 -3.11 8.41
N MET A 48 -8.40 -3.00 7.87
CA MET A 48 -7.68 -1.74 7.76
C MET A 48 -8.42 -0.74 6.87
N GLY A 49 -8.97 -1.19 5.73
CA GLY A 49 -9.77 -0.39 4.82
C GLY A 49 -11.03 0.16 5.47
N ILE A 50 -11.80 -0.70 6.14
CA ILE A 50 -13.01 -0.30 6.87
C ILE A 50 -12.68 0.70 7.98
N ARG A 51 -11.62 0.46 8.74
CA ARG A 51 -11.19 1.38 9.80
C ARG A 51 -10.78 2.75 9.26
N ALA A 52 -10.03 2.79 8.16
CA ALA A 52 -9.63 4.02 7.50
C ALA A 52 -10.85 4.78 6.96
N TYR A 53 -11.76 4.08 6.28
CA TYR A 53 -13.01 4.64 5.76
C TYR A 53 -13.89 5.24 6.87
N ARG A 54 -14.09 4.51 7.97
CA ARG A 54 -14.89 4.99 9.11
C ARG A 54 -14.31 6.27 9.72
N ARG A 55 -12.99 6.32 9.89
CA ARG A 55 -12.29 7.52 10.40
C ARG A 55 -12.44 8.71 9.45
N GLY A 56 -12.21 8.51 8.16
CA GLY A 56 -12.36 9.57 7.16
C GLY A 56 -13.79 10.10 7.07
N SER A 57 -14.78 9.21 7.15
CA SER A 57 -16.21 9.58 7.13
C SER A 57 -16.63 10.34 8.37
N GLN A 58 -16.16 9.95 9.56
CA GLN A 58 -16.42 10.69 10.80
C GLN A 58 -15.83 12.11 10.74
N GLN A 59 -14.59 12.24 10.27
CA GLN A 59 -13.97 13.55 10.07
C GLN A 59 -14.71 14.39 9.04
N ALA A 60 -15.19 13.79 7.94
CA ALA A 60 -15.97 14.51 6.93
C ALA A 60 -17.25 15.08 7.53
N ARG A 61 -17.96 14.32 8.37
CA ARG A 61 -19.18 14.80 9.05
C ARG A 61 -18.92 15.97 10.00
N GLU A 62 -17.75 16.04 10.62
CA GLU A 62 -17.36 17.17 11.46
C GLU A 62 -17.06 18.42 10.63
N VAL A 63 -16.34 18.26 9.51
CA VAL A 63 -15.96 19.35 8.61
C VAL A 63 -17.19 19.99 7.93
N VAL A 64 -18.18 19.17 7.54
CA VAL A 64 -19.41 19.68 6.89
C VAL A 64 -20.23 20.62 7.80
N LYS A 65 -20.00 20.62 9.11
CA LYS A 65 -20.68 21.55 10.04
C LYS A 65 -20.19 23.00 9.89
N GLY A 66 -19.05 23.22 9.23
CA GLY A 66 -18.51 24.54 8.96
C GLY A 66 -19.23 25.31 7.85
N LYS A 67 -18.83 26.55 7.60
CA LYS A 67 -19.29 27.33 6.46
C LYS A 67 -18.60 26.86 5.19
N LEU A 68 -19.39 26.53 4.15
CA LEU A 68 -18.87 26.17 2.83
C LEU A 68 -18.23 27.41 2.16
N LEU A 69 -16.96 27.28 1.79
CA LEU A 69 -16.19 28.30 1.09
C LEU A 69 -16.13 28.02 -0.42
N PHE A 70 -15.89 26.76 -0.79
CA PHE A 70 -15.81 26.33 -2.19
C PHE A 70 -16.43 24.94 -2.38
N ASP A 71 -17.19 24.77 -3.46
CA ASP A 71 -17.69 23.49 -3.94
C ASP A 71 -17.09 23.24 -5.33
N ILE A 72 -16.15 22.31 -5.40
CA ILE A 72 -15.36 22.00 -6.60
C ILE A 72 -15.83 20.62 -7.10
N ASN A 73 -16.60 20.64 -8.18
CA ASN A 73 -17.15 19.42 -8.77
C ASN A 73 -16.19 18.82 -9.81
N GLU A 74 -16.45 17.56 -10.16
CA GLU A 74 -15.66 16.83 -11.15
C GLU A 74 -15.56 17.55 -12.50
N LYS A 75 -16.64 18.21 -12.92
CA LYS A 75 -16.65 19.00 -14.17
C LYS A 75 -15.68 20.19 -14.12
N ASP A 76 -15.54 20.84 -12.97
CA ASP A 76 -14.64 21.98 -12.79
C ASP A 76 -13.19 21.51 -12.74
N VAL A 77 -12.95 20.38 -12.06
CA VAL A 77 -11.65 19.70 -12.02
C VAL A 77 -11.20 19.30 -13.42
N ASN A 78 -12.07 18.62 -14.19
CA ASN A 78 -11.74 18.17 -15.55
C ASN A 78 -11.41 19.34 -16.49
N LYS A 79 -12.16 20.44 -16.43
CA LYS A 79 -11.86 21.66 -17.20
C LYS A 79 -10.52 22.30 -16.83
N ALA A 80 -10.13 22.24 -15.56
CA ALA A 80 -8.83 22.73 -15.11
C ALA A 80 -7.69 21.80 -15.55
N ILE A 81 -7.93 20.48 -15.49
CA ILE A 81 -6.99 19.45 -15.95
C ILE A 81 -6.72 19.55 -17.46
N GLU A 82 -7.74 19.81 -18.28
CA GLU A 82 -7.57 19.99 -19.74
C GLU A 82 -6.56 21.10 -20.10
N LYS A 83 -6.36 22.07 -19.19
CA LYS A 83 -5.39 23.15 -19.37
C LYS A 83 -3.97 22.78 -18.91
N ASP A 84 -3.80 21.70 -18.15
CA ASP A 84 -2.52 21.21 -17.67
C ASP A 84 -1.81 20.38 -18.75
N LYS A 85 -1.02 21.05 -19.60
CA LYS A 85 -0.26 20.44 -20.69
C LYS A 85 0.84 19.48 -20.23
N GLU A 86 1.27 19.57 -18.96
CA GLU A 86 2.33 18.72 -18.41
C GLU A 86 1.79 17.42 -17.83
N LEU A 87 0.51 17.38 -17.44
CA LEU A 87 -0.11 16.21 -16.84
C LEU A 87 0.02 14.94 -17.71
N PRO A 88 -0.22 14.95 -19.04
CA PRO A 88 -0.04 13.76 -19.87
C PRO A 88 1.39 13.19 -19.83
N ASN A 89 2.40 14.06 -19.76
CA ASN A 89 3.80 13.65 -19.68
C ASN A 89 4.13 13.03 -18.31
N GLU A 90 3.58 13.58 -17.23
CA GLU A 90 3.67 12.97 -15.89
C GLU A 90 2.98 11.61 -15.85
N MET A 91 1.76 11.51 -16.38
CA MET A 91 1.02 10.26 -16.47
C MET A 91 1.75 9.22 -17.32
N LYS A 92 2.43 9.61 -18.40
CA LYS A 92 3.24 8.71 -19.22
C LYS A 92 4.45 8.16 -18.44
N LYS A 93 5.12 8.99 -17.64
CA LYS A 93 6.21 8.53 -16.76
C LYS A 93 5.70 7.53 -15.73
N LEU A 94 4.55 7.83 -15.11
CA LEU A 94 3.89 6.96 -14.14
C LEU A 94 3.46 5.62 -14.77
N ASN A 95 2.89 5.65 -15.98
CA ASN A 95 2.52 4.44 -16.72
C ASN A 95 3.74 3.58 -17.05
N ARG A 96 4.88 4.19 -17.40
CA ARG A 96 6.13 3.44 -17.62
C ARG A 96 6.59 2.73 -16.34
N THR A 97 6.48 3.38 -15.19
CA THR A 97 6.77 2.74 -13.90
C THR A 97 5.80 1.59 -13.61
N PHE A 98 4.51 1.76 -13.90
CA PHE A 98 3.53 0.68 -13.79
C PHE A 98 3.85 -0.51 -14.71
N MET A 99 4.30 -0.26 -15.93
CA MET A 99 4.72 -1.35 -16.83
C MET A 99 5.86 -2.16 -16.23
N ILE A 100 6.82 -1.53 -15.53
CA ILE A 100 7.88 -2.25 -14.83
C ILE A 100 7.30 -3.15 -13.74
N TYR A 101 6.31 -2.67 -12.98
CA TYR A 101 5.61 -3.48 -11.98
C TYR A 101 4.81 -4.62 -12.62
N PHE A 102 4.14 -4.37 -13.73
CA PHE A 102 3.43 -5.40 -14.45
C PHE A 102 4.37 -6.45 -15.04
N MET A 103 5.54 -6.06 -15.54
CA MET A 103 6.59 -6.98 -16.00
C MET A 103 7.21 -7.81 -14.86
N SER A 104 7.11 -7.36 -13.62
CA SER A 104 7.54 -8.13 -12.44
C SER A 104 6.52 -9.17 -11.98
N PHE A 105 5.27 -9.05 -12.41
CA PHE A 105 4.21 -9.99 -12.06
C PHE A 105 4.50 -11.42 -12.58
N PRO A 106 4.98 -11.62 -13.83
CA PRO A 106 5.49 -12.92 -14.26
C PRO A 106 6.61 -13.50 -13.38
N LEU A 107 7.55 -12.66 -12.90
CA LEU A 107 8.61 -13.12 -11.98
C LEU A 107 8.03 -13.58 -10.64
N MET A 108 6.99 -12.89 -10.17
CA MET A 108 6.25 -13.28 -8.97
C MET A 108 5.51 -14.61 -9.18
N LEU A 109 4.86 -14.79 -10.34
CA LEU A 109 4.20 -16.05 -10.70
C LEU A 109 5.21 -17.20 -10.86
N ALA A 110 6.41 -16.93 -11.37
CA ALA A 110 7.48 -17.93 -11.43
C ALA A 110 7.84 -18.47 -10.04
N GLY A 111 7.69 -17.67 -8.98
CA GLY A 111 7.85 -18.13 -7.59
C GLY A 111 6.90 -19.26 -7.19
N ILE A 112 5.68 -19.28 -7.72
CA ILE A 112 4.71 -20.37 -7.49
C ILE A 112 5.25 -21.69 -8.06
N TRP A 113 5.88 -21.64 -9.23
CA TRP A 113 6.49 -22.80 -9.89
C TRP A 113 7.84 -23.18 -9.27
N LEU A 114 8.59 -22.21 -8.76
CA LEU A 114 9.88 -22.42 -8.11
C LEU A 114 9.73 -23.04 -6.72
N PHE A 115 8.61 -22.78 -6.03
CA PHE A 115 8.40 -23.21 -4.65
C PHE A 115 8.47 -24.74 -4.47
N PRO A 116 7.78 -25.58 -5.28
CA PRO A 116 7.91 -27.03 -5.19
C PRO A 116 9.35 -27.54 -5.43
N ALA A 117 10.09 -26.91 -6.36
CA ALA A 117 11.47 -27.28 -6.67
C ALA A 117 12.44 -26.91 -5.53
N LEU A 118 12.28 -25.74 -4.93
CA LEU A 118 13.03 -25.35 -3.73
C LEU A 118 12.69 -26.28 -2.57
N GLN A 119 11.42 -26.65 -2.43
CA GLN A 119 10.96 -27.52 -1.35
C GLN A 119 11.54 -28.93 -1.46
N SER A 120 11.57 -29.52 -2.65
CA SER A 120 12.13 -30.87 -2.86
C SER A 120 13.65 -30.93 -2.69
N ALA A 121 14.35 -29.81 -2.85
CA ALA A 121 15.80 -29.72 -2.62
C ALA A 121 16.15 -29.35 -1.16
N VAL A 122 15.54 -28.28 -0.63
CA VAL A 122 15.94 -27.68 0.64
C VAL A 122 15.43 -28.48 1.83
N VAL A 123 14.15 -28.90 1.82
CA VAL A 123 13.56 -29.57 2.99
C VAL A 123 14.27 -30.90 3.26
N PRO A 124 14.41 -31.83 2.30
CA PRO A 124 15.11 -33.10 2.53
C PRO A 124 16.59 -32.92 2.85
N GLY A 125 17.27 -31.95 2.24
CA GLY A 125 18.69 -31.69 2.49
C GLY A 125 18.95 -31.23 3.92
N VAL A 126 18.13 -30.31 4.43
CA VAL A 126 18.26 -29.79 5.80
C VAL A 126 17.71 -30.79 6.82
N SER A 127 16.55 -31.40 6.57
CA SER A 127 15.98 -32.37 7.50
C SER A 127 16.84 -33.61 7.61
N GLY A 128 17.37 -34.13 6.49
CA GLY A 128 18.24 -35.31 6.48
C GLY A 128 19.54 -35.10 7.26
N ALA A 129 20.16 -33.92 7.14
CA ALA A 129 21.37 -33.57 7.88
C ALA A 129 21.15 -33.46 9.40
N LEU A 130 19.95 -33.03 9.82
CA LEU A 130 19.64 -32.76 11.22
C LEU A 130 18.86 -33.88 11.93
N GLN A 131 18.36 -34.85 11.18
CA GLN A 131 17.46 -35.88 11.70
C GLN A 131 18.09 -36.74 12.78
N GLN A 132 19.38 -37.08 12.65
CA GLN A 132 20.09 -37.91 13.65
C GLN A 132 20.25 -37.19 14.99
N SER A 133 20.41 -35.87 14.97
CA SER A 133 20.72 -35.07 16.16
C SER A 133 19.49 -34.50 16.86
N LEU A 134 18.43 -34.17 16.10
CA LEU A 134 17.26 -33.44 16.59
C LEU A 134 15.96 -34.26 16.55
N GLY A 135 15.99 -35.46 15.97
CA GLY A 135 14.79 -36.25 15.72
C GLY A 135 13.97 -35.73 14.53
N HIS A 136 13.02 -36.56 14.08
CA HIS A 136 12.31 -36.33 12.81
C HIS A 136 11.51 -35.02 12.79
N PHE A 137 10.77 -34.71 13.84
CA PHE A 137 9.89 -33.53 13.86
C PHE A 137 10.68 -32.21 13.79
N LEU A 138 11.66 -32.02 14.68
CA LEU A 138 12.47 -30.81 14.73
C LEU A 138 13.32 -30.63 13.47
N ALA A 139 13.86 -31.71 12.92
CA ALA A 139 14.61 -31.66 11.66
C ALA A 139 13.73 -31.25 10.47
N THR A 140 12.51 -31.79 10.37
CA THR A 140 11.53 -31.42 9.34
C THR A 140 11.06 -29.97 9.50
N TYR A 141 10.80 -29.52 10.74
CA TYR A 141 10.46 -28.13 11.03
C TYR A 141 11.55 -27.16 10.58
N LEU A 142 12.82 -27.44 10.94
CA LEU A 142 13.95 -26.61 10.51
C LEU A 142 14.17 -26.64 9.00
N GLY A 143 13.86 -27.76 8.33
CA GLY A 143 13.84 -27.84 6.87
C GLY A 143 12.82 -26.88 6.24
N TYR A 144 11.61 -26.79 6.79
CA TYR A 144 10.61 -25.83 6.33
C TYR A 144 10.98 -24.38 6.68
N VAL A 145 11.59 -24.12 7.85
CA VAL A 145 12.12 -22.79 8.19
C VAL A 145 13.18 -22.37 7.16
N ALA A 146 14.11 -23.27 6.81
CA ALA A 146 15.13 -23.00 5.80
C ALA A 146 14.52 -22.73 4.42
N LEU A 147 13.49 -23.49 4.02
CA LEU A 147 12.76 -23.26 2.77
C LEU A 147 12.13 -21.86 2.74
N PHE A 148 11.37 -21.48 3.77
CA PHE A 148 10.71 -20.18 3.81
C PHE A 148 11.71 -19.03 3.94
N ALA A 149 12.81 -19.22 4.64
CA ALA A 149 13.90 -18.25 4.70
C ALA A 149 14.57 -18.07 3.33
N ALA A 150 14.88 -19.16 2.62
CA ALA A 150 15.44 -19.11 1.27
C ALA A 150 14.47 -18.45 0.27
N TYR A 151 13.20 -18.84 0.30
CA TYR A 151 12.16 -18.22 -0.52
C TYR A 151 12.04 -16.72 -0.24
N THR A 152 12.01 -16.32 1.03
CA THR A 152 11.97 -14.91 1.42
C THR A 152 13.24 -14.18 0.99
N ALA A 153 14.43 -14.79 1.09
CA ALA A 153 15.69 -14.18 0.68
C ALA A 153 15.77 -13.94 -0.84
N ILE A 154 15.18 -14.84 -1.65
CA ILE A 154 15.12 -14.69 -3.11
C ILE A 154 14.10 -13.62 -3.52
N PHE A 155 12.89 -13.69 -2.94
CA PHE A 155 11.77 -12.85 -3.40
C PHE A 155 11.66 -11.52 -2.66
N SER A 156 12.08 -11.39 -1.40
CA SER A 156 11.96 -10.12 -0.66
C SER A 156 12.78 -8.97 -1.26
N PRO A 157 14.02 -9.17 -1.74
CA PRO A 157 14.75 -8.11 -2.46
C PRO A 157 14.03 -7.74 -3.75
N LEU A 158 13.53 -8.73 -4.50
CA LEU A 158 12.72 -8.50 -5.69
C LEU A 158 11.49 -7.66 -5.34
N TYR A 159 10.77 -7.98 -4.26
CA TYR A 159 9.65 -7.16 -3.81
C TYR A 159 10.07 -5.74 -3.41
N TYR A 160 11.19 -5.58 -2.72
CA TYR A 160 11.64 -4.27 -2.26
C TYR A 160 12.11 -3.36 -3.41
N PHE A 161 12.87 -3.90 -4.36
CA PHE A 161 13.37 -3.14 -5.51
C PHE A 161 12.30 -2.95 -6.57
N THR A 162 11.40 -3.92 -6.72
CA THR A 162 10.37 -3.92 -7.76
C THR A 162 9.03 -3.42 -7.28
N PHE A 163 8.76 -3.21 -5.99
CA PHE A 163 7.51 -2.61 -5.50
C PHE A 163 7.79 -1.51 -4.49
N LYS A 164 8.65 -0.56 -4.84
CA LYS A 164 8.65 0.73 -4.14
C LYS A 164 7.26 1.35 -4.30
N PRO A 165 6.60 1.81 -3.22
CA PRO A 165 5.31 2.43 -3.35
C PRO A 165 5.48 3.73 -4.15
N VAL A 166 5.07 3.72 -5.41
CA VAL A 166 5.03 4.94 -6.22
C VAL A 166 3.97 5.84 -5.60
N GLN A 167 4.39 7.04 -5.25
CA GLN A 167 3.48 8.07 -4.76
C GLN A 167 2.73 8.62 -5.98
N PHE A 168 1.54 8.08 -6.21
CA PHE A 168 0.65 8.59 -7.24
C PHE A 168 -0.04 9.85 -6.70
N PRO A 169 0.02 10.98 -7.45
CA PRO A 169 -0.84 12.10 -7.14
C PRO A 169 -2.29 11.69 -7.39
N ILE A 170 -3.08 11.65 -6.32
CA ILE A 170 -4.52 11.45 -6.36
C ILE A 170 -5.14 12.77 -6.77
N ILE A 171 -5.71 12.82 -7.97
CA ILE A 171 -6.52 13.94 -8.42
C ILE A 171 -7.84 13.88 -7.65
N ALA A 172 -8.08 14.87 -6.81
CA ALA A 172 -9.32 14.96 -6.06
C ALA A 172 -10.40 15.59 -6.97
N THR A 173 -11.42 14.80 -7.30
CA THR A 173 -12.44 15.16 -8.30
C THR A 173 -13.68 15.81 -7.71
N ASP A 174 -14.03 15.50 -6.45
CA ASP A 174 -15.13 16.14 -5.72
C ASP A 174 -14.58 16.69 -4.40
N ILE A 175 -14.45 18.02 -4.30
CA ILE A 175 -13.83 18.69 -3.16
C ILE A 175 -14.73 19.78 -2.64
N LYS A 176 -14.99 19.74 -1.34
CA LYS A 176 -15.68 20.81 -0.63
C LYS A 176 -14.75 21.40 0.42
N VAL A 177 -14.47 22.68 0.29
CA VAL A 177 -13.63 23.42 1.24
C VAL A 177 -14.56 24.17 2.18
N TYR A 178 -14.45 23.89 3.46
CA TYR A 178 -15.15 24.55 4.55
C TYR A 178 -14.14 25.33 5.40
N ASP A 179 -14.59 26.32 6.16
CA ASP A 179 -13.76 27.02 7.15
C ASP A 179 -13.11 26.09 8.19
N THR A 180 -13.74 24.96 8.50
CA THR A 180 -13.26 23.96 9.46
C THR A 180 -12.41 22.85 8.84
N GLY A 181 -12.21 22.84 7.50
CA GLY A 181 -11.41 21.82 6.81
C GLY A 181 -11.87 21.50 5.40
N ILE A 182 -11.36 20.39 4.84
CA ILE A 182 -11.62 19.97 3.45
C ILE A 182 -12.31 18.60 3.46
N VAL A 183 -13.28 18.40 2.57
CA VAL A 183 -13.87 17.09 2.29
C VAL A 183 -13.53 16.69 0.87
N ILE A 184 -12.91 15.52 0.70
CA ILE A 184 -12.54 14.93 -0.59
C ILE A 184 -13.41 13.70 -0.86
N ASN A 185 -13.99 13.62 -2.05
CA ASN A 185 -14.81 12.51 -2.56
C ASN A 185 -15.87 12.03 -1.57
N LYS A 186 -16.48 12.98 -0.83
CA LYS A 186 -17.53 12.80 0.21
C LYS A 186 -17.15 11.96 1.43
N ASN A 187 -16.06 11.20 1.38
CA ASN A 187 -15.72 10.18 2.36
C ASN A 187 -14.44 10.45 3.13
N THR A 188 -13.63 11.42 2.68
CA THR A 188 -12.35 11.76 3.31
C THR A 188 -12.41 13.18 3.83
N GLY A 189 -12.63 13.34 5.13
CA GLY A 189 -12.55 14.64 5.79
C GLY A 189 -11.15 14.94 6.32
N LEU A 190 -10.67 16.14 6.04
CA LEU A 190 -9.42 16.71 6.53
C LEU A 190 -9.76 17.89 7.43
N LYS A 191 -9.83 17.66 8.73
CA LYS A 191 -10.19 18.68 9.71
C LYS A 191 -9.00 19.63 9.96
N ALA A 192 -9.27 20.93 10.01
CA ALA A 192 -8.27 21.93 10.35
C ALA A 192 -7.89 21.87 11.86
N PRO A 193 -6.62 22.09 12.23
CA PRO A 193 -5.46 22.26 11.34
C PRO A 193 -5.10 20.95 10.61
N ILE A 194 -4.91 21.04 9.30
CA ILE A 194 -4.69 19.90 8.42
C ILE A 194 -3.22 19.51 8.51
N GLN A 195 -2.94 18.37 9.16
CA GLN A 195 -1.59 17.85 9.25
C GLN A 195 -1.10 17.36 7.88
N ILE A 196 -0.29 18.17 7.22
CA ILE A 196 0.39 17.82 5.98
C ILE A 196 1.91 17.77 6.18
N GLN A 197 2.58 17.00 5.33
CA GLN A 197 4.05 16.96 5.29
C GLN A 197 4.63 18.02 4.35
N GLU A 198 3.90 18.37 3.30
CA GLU A 198 4.36 19.29 2.27
C GLU A 198 3.17 19.95 1.58
N TYR A 199 3.25 21.26 1.39
CA TYR A 199 2.30 22.07 0.63
C TYR A 199 3.00 22.65 -0.59
N ARG A 200 2.43 22.50 -1.78
CA ARG A 200 2.93 23.18 -2.97
C ARG A 200 1.82 23.88 -3.71
N TYR A 201 2.12 25.07 -4.21
CA TYR A 201 1.19 25.88 -4.97
C TYR A 201 1.69 26.05 -6.41
N TYR A 202 0.89 25.63 -7.39
CA TYR A 202 1.21 25.71 -8.81
C TYR A 202 0.17 26.57 -9.55
N PRO A 203 0.29 27.91 -9.50
CA PRO A 203 -0.69 28.84 -10.10
C PRO A 203 -0.85 28.66 -11.61
N GLU A 204 0.27 28.47 -12.32
CA GLU A 204 0.29 28.35 -13.79
C GLU A 204 -0.47 27.11 -14.28
N ARG A 205 -0.37 26.01 -13.51
CA ARG A 205 -1.02 24.72 -13.81
C ARG A 205 -2.36 24.56 -13.10
N LYS A 206 -2.80 25.56 -12.34
CA LYS A 206 -4.12 25.65 -11.68
C LYS A 206 -4.40 24.55 -10.66
N PHE A 207 -3.38 24.14 -9.89
CA PHE A 207 -3.57 23.22 -8.76
C PHE A 207 -2.72 23.53 -7.52
N ILE A 208 -3.13 22.95 -6.39
CA ILE A 208 -2.35 22.82 -5.15
C ILE A 208 -2.05 21.35 -4.88
N GLU A 209 -0.87 21.06 -4.33
CA GLU A 209 -0.49 19.72 -3.86
C GLU A 209 -0.45 19.69 -2.33
N LEU A 210 -1.10 18.66 -1.78
CA LEU A 210 -1.08 18.35 -0.35
C LEU A 210 -0.44 16.97 -0.17
N LYS A 211 0.72 16.90 0.46
CA LYS A 211 1.36 15.62 0.78
C LYS A 211 0.95 15.18 2.17
N MET A 212 0.30 14.03 2.26
CA MET A 212 -0.17 13.43 3.50
C MET A 212 0.27 11.97 3.56
N ASN A 213 1.09 11.63 4.56
CA ASN A 213 1.64 10.28 4.71
C ASN A 213 2.39 9.82 3.44
N ASN A 214 1.86 8.83 2.73
CA ASN A 214 2.42 8.31 1.49
C ASN A 214 1.54 8.64 0.26
N GLN A 215 0.66 9.63 0.38
CA GLN A 215 -0.25 10.08 -0.67
C GLN A 215 -0.05 11.55 -0.95
N ILE A 216 -0.14 11.93 -2.22
CA ILE A 216 -0.12 13.31 -2.68
C ILE A 216 -1.52 13.58 -3.23
N TYR A 217 -2.21 14.59 -2.73
CA TYR A 217 -3.49 15.03 -3.26
C TYR A 217 -3.30 16.26 -4.12
N ARG A 218 -3.87 16.25 -5.32
CA ARG A 218 -3.94 17.41 -6.22
C ARG A 218 -5.36 17.94 -6.27
N ILE A 219 -5.50 19.22 -5.96
CA ILE A 219 -6.77 19.95 -6.03
C ILE A 219 -6.66 20.93 -7.19
N TYR A 220 -7.39 20.64 -8.27
CA TYR A 220 -7.46 21.49 -9.45
C TYR A 220 -8.67 22.42 -9.38
N TYR A 221 -8.49 23.69 -9.72
CA TYR A 221 -9.62 24.62 -9.82
C TYR A 221 -9.30 25.84 -10.69
N LYS A 222 -10.31 26.40 -11.35
CA LYS A 222 -10.15 27.58 -12.22
C LYS A 222 -9.60 28.81 -11.46
N ASP A 223 -10.09 29.03 -10.24
CA ASP A 223 -9.70 30.14 -9.36
C ASP A 223 -8.79 29.64 -8.24
N ILE A 224 -7.73 28.92 -8.61
CA ILE A 224 -6.84 28.25 -7.64
C ILE A 224 -6.23 29.23 -6.63
N ASP A 225 -6.02 30.49 -7.01
CA ASP A 225 -5.47 31.53 -6.12
C ASP A 225 -6.36 31.74 -4.88
N LYS A 226 -7.69 31.75 -5.07
CA LYS A 226 -8.66 31.90 -3.98
C LYS A 226 -8.73 30.65 -3.09
N VAL A 227 -8.62 29.48 -3.71
CA VAL A 227 -8.58 28.20 -2.99
C VAL A 227 -7.30 28.10 -2.17
N HIS A 228 -6.16 28.51 -2.73
CA HIS A 228 -4.88 28.59 -2.04
C HIS A 228 -4.98 29.49 -0.81
N GLU A 229 -5.56 30.68 -0.93
CA GLU A 229 -5.70 31.62 0.19
C GLU A 229 -6.53 31.04 1.35
N ALA A 230 -7.57 30.27 1.04
CA ALA A 230 -8.38 29.59 2.06
C ALA A 230 -7.66 28.40 2.68
N VAL A 231 -7.08 27.52 1.85
CA VAL A 231 -6.45 26.26 2.31
C VAL A 231 -5.15 26.52 3.07
N SER A 232 -4.34 27.49 2.66
CA SER A 232 -3.07 27.84 3.33
C SER A 232 -3.24 28.30 4.77
N LYS A 233 -4.42 28.83 5.14
CA LYS A 233 -4.76 29.23 6.51
C LYS A 233 -5.19 28.04 7.39
N MET A 234 -5.51 26.89 6.78
CA MET A 234 -6.00 25.69 7.46
C MET A 234 -4.93 24.62 7.65
N VAL A 235 -3.77 24.82 7.02
CA VAL A 235 -2.66 23.88 6.88
C VAL A 235 -1.58 24.20 7.91
#